data_AF-A0A814NE28-F1
#
_entry.id   AF-A0A814NE28-F1
#
_cell.length_a   1.000
_cell.length_b   1.000
_cell.length_c   1.000
_cell.angle_alpha   90.00
_cell.angle_beta   90.00
_cell.angle_gamma   90.00
#
_symmetry.space_group_name_H-M   'P 1'
#
loop_
_entity.id
_entity.type
_entity.pdbx_description
1 polymer ?
#
loop_
_entity_poly.entity_id
_entity_poly.type
_entity_poly.pdbx_seq_one_letter_code
_entity_poly.pdbx_strand_id
1 'polypeptide(L)' 'MKKENTYADHLIIMATTTILNQNIIIHEYGKRPLLIPGSDYIDRQLHISYNPYNQHYESVKDFDGTIPIMSFDNLQLT' A
#
# COMPACT_ATOMS: atom_id res chain seq x y z
N MET A 1 7.84 -16.40 -1.35
CA MET A 1 8.26 -16.58 0.05
C MET A 1 7.52 -17.77 0.66
N LYS A 2 8.21 -18.68 1.38
CA LYS A 2 7.59 -19.88 1.99
C LYS A 2 7.78 -19.98 3.52
N LYS A 3 8.63 -19.13 4.12
CA LYS A 3 8.92 -19.14 5.56
C LYS A 3 8.06 -18.11 6.29
N GLU A 4 7.45 -18.51 7.39
CA GLU A 4 6.70 -17.62 8.28
C GLU A 4 7.60 -16.55 8.92
N ASN A 5 7.02 -15.39 9.27
CA ASN A 5 7.69 -14.25 9.90
C ASN A 5 8.89 -13.68 9.13
N THR A 6 8.96 -13.94 7.82
CA THR A 6 9.94 -13.29 6.95
C THR A 6 9.36 -11.98 6.45
N TYR A 7 10.13 -10.89 6.54
CA TYR A 7 9.69 -9.59 6.00
C TYR A 7 9.50 -9.67 4.49
N ALA A 8 8.36 -9.14 4.03
CA ALA A 8 8.10 -8.94 2.62
C ALA A 8 8.82 -7.68 2.13
N ASP A 9 9.43 -7.76 0.95
CA ASP A 9 10.02 -6.62 0.28
C ASP A 9 9.04 -6.00 -0.74
N HIS A 10 9.50 -4.94 -1.42
CA HIS A 10 8.71 -4.24 -2.41
C HIS A 10 8.25 -5.14 -3.57
N LEU A 11 9.05 -6.13 -3.95
CA LEU A 11 8.71 -7.07 -5.03
C LEU A 11 7.50 -7.93 -4.65
N ILE A 12 7.46 -8.41 -3.40
CA ILE A 12 6.29 -9.15 -2.91
C ILE A 12 5.05 -8.25 -2.89
N ILE A 13 5.17 -6.98 -2.49
CA ILE A 13 4.04 -6.05 -2.49
C ILE A 13 3.50 -5.84 -3.91
N MET A 14 4.38 -5.62 -4.91
CA MET A 14 3.97 -5.51 -6.33
C MET A 14 3.30 -6.78 -6.86
N ALA A 15 3.80 -7.97 -6.49
CA ALA A 15 3.15 -9.20 -6.88
C ALA A 15 1.74 -9.32 -6.25
N THR A 16 1.60 -8.88 -4.99
CA THR A 16 0.33 -8.91 -4.27
C THR A 16 -0.72 -7.98 -4.89
N THR A 17 -0.37 -6.77 -5.34
CA THR A 17 -1.33 -5.85 -5.99
C THR A 17 -2.00 -6.50 -7.19
N THR A 18 -1.21 -7.17 -8.02
CA THR A 18 -1.66 -7.85 -9.23
C THR A 18 -2.53 -9.07 -8.90
N ILE A 19 -2.11 -9.90 -7.94
CA ILE A 19 -2.85 -11.12 -7.56
C ILE A 19 -4.22 -10.78 -6.95
N LEU A 20 -4.27 -9.73 -6.12
CA LEU A 20 -5.50 -9.32 -5.46
C LEU A 20 -6.38 -8.40 -6.32
N ASN A 21 -5.86 -7.90 -7.44
CA ASN A 21 -6.49 -6.87 -8.27
C ASN A 21 -6.91 -5.64 -7.41
N GLN A 22 -5.93 -5.12 -6.66
CA GLN A 22 -6.05 -3.95 -5.79
C GLN A 22 -4.84 -3.04 -5.94
N ASN A 23 -5.09 -1.73 -5.88
CA ASN A 23 -4.08 -0.69 -5.77
C ASN A 23 -3.59 -0.61 -4.33
N ILE A 24 -2.28 -0.62 -4.11
CA ILE A 24 -1.72 -0.42 -2.77
C ILE A 24 -1.18 1.01 -2.68
N ILE A 25 -1.64 1.74 -1.66
CA ILE A 25 -1.17 3.07 -1.32
C ILE A 25 -0.27 2.98 -0.10
N ILE A 26 1.01 3.35 -0.25
CA ILE A 26 1.98 3.34 0.83
C ILE A 26 2.20 4.76 1.34
N HIS A 27 1.92 4.97 2.62
CA HIS A 27 2.15 6.22 3.33
C HIS A 27 3.49 6.17 4.04
N GLU A 28 4.34 7.19 3.86
CA GLU A 28 5.57 7.35 4.63
C GLU A 28 5.64 8.79 5.15
N TYR A 29 6.01 8.95 6.43
CA TYR A 29 6.04 10.28 7.05
C TYR A 29 6.95 11.24 6.30
N GLY A 30 6.43 12.42 5.96
CA GLY A 30 7.15 13.46 5.23
C GLY A 30 7.34 13.19 3.73
N LYS A 31 6.75 12.12 3.18
CA LYS A 31 6.78 11.81 1.75
C LYS A 31 5.39 11.84 1.14
N ARG A 32 5.34 12.04 -0.18
CA ARG A 32 4.11 11.87 -0.96
C ARG A 32 3.74 10.38 -0.96
N PRO A 33 2.46 10.01 -0.79
CA PRO A 33 2.07 8.61 -0.80
C PRO A 33 2.39 7.94 -2.13
N LEU A 34 2.84 6.70 -2.07
CA LEU A 34 3.27 5.91 -3.22
C LEU A 34 2.12 5.01 -3.68
N LEU A 35 1.78 5.06 -4.97
CA LEU A 35 0.84 4.16 -5.61
C LEU A 35 1.58 3.00 -6.26
N ILE A 36 1.23 1.78 -5.87
CA ILE A 36 1.56 0.58 -6.62
C ILE A 36 0.28 0.11 -7.32
N PRO A 37 0.20 0.25 -8.66
CA PRO A 37 -1.00 -0.13 -9.39
C PRO A 37 -1.18 -1.64 -9.39
N GLY A 38 -2.41 -2.09 -9.18
CA GLY A 38 -2.84 -3.48 -9.37
C GLY A 38 -4.26 -3.59 -9.91
N SER A 39 -4.97 -2.47 -10.03
CA SER A 39 -6.32 -2.39 -10.56
C SER A 39 -6.55 -1.06 -11.28
N ASP A 40 -7.38 -1.08 -12.33
CA ASP A 40 -7.79 0.15 -13.02
C ASP A 40 -8.85 0.95 -12.24
N TYR A 41 -9.42 0.34 -11.18
CA TYR A 41 -10.51 0.93 -10.41
C TYR A 41 -9.99 1.72 -9.20
N ILE A 42 -10.42 2.99 -9.10
CA ILE A 42 -10.00 3.90 -8.03
C ILE A 42 -10.53 3.52 -6.65
N ASP A 43 -11.65 2.82 -6.55
CA ASP A 43 -12.23 2.38 -5.28
C ASP A 43 -11.58 1.09 -4.73
N ARG A 44 -10.70 0.45 -5.51
CA ARG A 44 -9.97 -0.76 -5.12
C ARG A 44 -8.62 -0.42 -4.53
N GLN A 45 -8.60 0.36 -3.45
CA GLN A 45 -7.38 0.75 -2.75
C GLN A 45 -7.20 -0.05 -1.46
N LEU A 46 -5.95 -0.29 -1.08
CA LEU A 46 -5.54 -0.77 0.23
C LEU A 46 -4.43 0.13 0.74
N HIS A 47 -4.61 0.69 1.93
CA HIS A 47 -3.70 1.69 2.48
C HIS A 47 -2.84 1.07 3.57
N ILE A 48 -1.52 1.24 3.46
CA ILE A 48 -0.55 0.83 4.47
C ILE A 48 0.42 1.96 4.77
N SER A 49 0.84 2.11 6.03
CA SER A 49 1.91 3.03 6.41
C SER A 49 3.21 2.26 6.58
N TYR A 50 4.30 2.78 6.01
CA TYR A 50 5.63 2.22 6.15
C TYR A 50 6.48 3.04 7.11
N ASN A 51 7.06 2.37 8.11
CA ASN A 51 8.05 2.93 9.00
C ASN A 51 9.46 2.44 8.58
N PRO A 52 10.30 3.32 8.01
CA PRO A 52 11.63 2.92 7.52
C PRO A 52 12.60 2.58 8.66
N TYR A 53 12.36 3.05 9.88
CA TYR A 53 13.27 2.82 11.01
C TYR A 53 13.30 1.36 11.48
N ASN A 54 12.17 0.66 11.36
CA ASN A 54 12.03 -0.73 11.80
C ASN A 54 11.48 -1.67 10.71
N GLN A 55 11.36 -1.18 9.47
CA GLN A 55 10.83 -1.92 8.32
C GLN A 55 9.42 -2.48 8.58
N HIS A 56 8.60 -1.72 9.31
CA HIS A 56 7.26 -2.15 9.71
C HIS A 56 6.19 -1.54 8.80
N TYR A 57 5.17 -2.34 8.50
CA TYR A 57 3.97 -1.90 7.81
C TYR A 57 2.78 -2.02 8.75
N GLU A 58 1.93 -0.99 8.77
CA GLU A 58 0.67 -0.99 9.51
C GLU A 58 -0.50 -0.69 8.56
N SER A 59 -1.69 -1.20 8.88
CA SER A 59 -2.90 -0.89 8.11
C SER A 59 -3.37 0.52 8.39
N VAL A 60 -3.75 1.25 7.35
CA VAL A 60 -4.35 2.59 7.46
C VAL A 60 -5.84 2.50 7.16
N LYS A 61 -6.66 3.13 8.00
CA LYS A 61 -8.11 3.20 7.91
C LYS A 61 -8.59 4.62 8.18
N ASP A 62 -9.75 4.98 7.66
CA ASP A 62 -10.44 6.21 8.05
C ASP A 62 -10.99 6.10 9.48
N PHE A 63 -11.41 7.24 10.05
CA PHE A 63 -11.89 7.33 11.43
C PHE A 63 -13.10 6.42 11.72
N ASP A 64 -13.91 6.12 10.72
CA ASP A 64 -15.05 5.21 10.80
C ASP A 64 -14.66 3.72 10.59
N GLY A 65 -13.37 3.45 10.38
CA GLY A 65 -12.83 2.12 10.15
C GLY A 65 -12.93 1.63 8.71
N THR A 66 -13.39 2.46 7.78
CA THR A 66 -13.42 2.15 6.35
C THR A 66 -12.05 2.31 5.69
N ILE A 67 -11.91 1.78 4.47
CA ILE A 67 -10.68 1.94 3.69
C ILE A 67 -10.73 3.32 3.03
N PRO A 68 -9.70 4.17 3.21
CA PRO A 68 -9.66 5.48 2.57
C PRO A 68 -9.63 5.34 1.04
N ILE A 69 -10.14 6.34 0.35
CA ILE A 69 -10.02 6.44 -1.11
C ILE A 69 -9.27 7.73 -1.43
N MET A 70 -8.14 7.62 -2.13
CA MET A 70 -7.33 8.76 -2.54
C MET A 70 -7.39 8.96 -4.06
N SER A 71 -7.53 10.21 -4.52
CA SER A 71 -7.35 10.53 -5.94
C SER A 71 -5.92 10.23 -6.38
N PHE A 72 -5.76 9.68 -7.60
CA PHE A 72 -4.47 9.39 -8.18
C PHE A 72 -3.59 10.64 -8.38
N ASP A 73 -4.19 11.84 -8.49
CA ASP A 73 -3.46 13.11 -8.64
C ASP A 73 -2.56 13.45 -7.44
N ASN A 74 -2.86 12.86 -6.27
CA ASN A 74 -2.12 13.10 -5.03
C ASN A 74 -0.98 12.10 -4.81
N LEU A 75 -0.81 11.13 -5.71
CA LEU A 75 0.06 9.99 -5.53
C LEU A 75 1.35 10.11 -6.35
N GLN A 76 2.43 9.54 -5.83
CA GLN A 76 3.63 9.26 -6.60
C GLN A 76 3.50 7.87 -7.24
N LEU A 77 3.73 7.77 -8.54
CA LEU A 77 3.79 6.49 -9.24
C LEU A 77 5.18 5.86 -9.07
N THR A 78 5.22 4.54 -8.88
CA THR A 78 6.44 3.72 -8.96
C THR A 78 6.75 3.31 -10.39
#